data_AF-A0AAP0RNR8-F1
#
_entry.id   AF-A0AAP0RNR8-F1
#
_cell.length_a   1.000
_cell.length_b   1.000
_cell.length_c   1.000
_cell.angle_alpha   90.00
_cell.angle_beta   90.00
_cell.angle_gamma   90.00
#
_symmetry.space_group_name_H-M   'P 1'
#
loop_
_entity.id
_entity.type
_entity.pdbx_description
1 polymer ?
#
loop_
_entity_poly.entity_id
_entity_poly.type
_entity_poly.pdbx_seq_one_letter_code
_entity_poly.pdbx_strand_id
1 'polypeptide(L)'
;MAEMSACSSSSDLTPEEERLMIRDIVMAAEANTKEGDTFYLIIQRWWQYWLEYVNQDQPVITNNGSYFPEHCDSVGSSTLKRPSAIDNSDLIYDSAPEDSTVGMELH
;
A
#
# COMPACT_ATOMS: atom_id res chain seq x y z
N MET A 1 18.73 26.28 -0.12
CA MET A 1 19.35 25.11 0.52
C MET A 1 18.23 24.11 0.72
N ALA A 2 18.25 23.02 -0.05
CA ALA A 2 17.28 21.95 0.10
C ALA A 2 17.95 20.88 0.95
N GLU A 3 17.58 20.84 2.23
CA GLU A 3 18.04 19.85 3.18
C GLU A 3 17.25 18.56 2.90
N MET A 4 17.82 17.63 2.14
CA MET A 4 17.36 16.24 2.12
C MET A 4 17.74 15.62 3.47
N SER A 5 16.78 15.53 4.39
CA SER A 5 16.99 14.95 5.70
C SER A 5 16.53 13.49 5.75
N ALA A 6 17.54 12.62 5.65
CA ALA A 6 17.76 11.36 6.35
C ALA A 6 16.68 10.25 6.38
N CYS A 7 17.08 9.08 5.85
CA CYS A 7 16.46 7.79 6.15
C CYS A 7 16.66 7.38 7.63
N SER A 8 15.61 6.77 8.17
CA SER A 8 15.63 5.71 9.19
C SER A 8 15.96 6.09 10.64
N SER A 9 15.03 6.77 11.29
CA SER A 9 14.61 6.34 12.64
C SER A 9 13.22 5.73 12.49
N SER A 10 13.11 4.40 12.64
CA SER A 10 11.83 3.71 12.80
C SER A 10 11.21 4.16 14.13
N SER A 11 10.67 5.37 14.16
CA SER A 11 9.57 5.65 15.05
C SER A 11 8.48 4.70 14.60
N ASP A 12 8.29 3.61 15.34
CA ASP A 12 7.18 2.70 15.09
C ASP A 12 5.90 3.49 15.34
N LEU A 13 5.39 4.09 14.27
CA LEU A 13 4.11 4.79 14.26
C LEU A 13 3.05 3.78 14.72
N THR A 14 2.17 4.23 15.59
CA THR A 14 0.95 3.50 15.88
C THR A 14 0.14 3.32 14.60
N PRO A 15 -0.70 2.26 14.49
CA PRO A 15 -1.55 2.07 13.32
C PRO A 15 -2.42 3.30 13.01
N GLU A 16 -2.89 4.00 14.06
CA GLU A 16 -3.66 5.24 13.92
C GLU A 16 -2.83 6.40 13.37
N GLU A 17 -1.58 6.57 13.81
CA GLU A 17 -0.68 7.60 13.26
C GLU A 17 -0.35 7.33 11.79
N GLU A 18 -0.12 6.07 11.40
CA GLU A 18 0.03 5.71 9.98
C GLU A 18 -1.22 6.07 9.17
N ARG A 19 -2.41 5.75 9.68
CA ARG A 19 -3.69 6.05 9.03
C ARG A 19 -3.85 7.55 8.78
N LEU A 20 -3.58 8.37 9.79
CA LEU A 20 -3.67 9.83 9.69
C LEU A 20 -2.64 10.39 8.73
N MET A 21 -1.40 9.89 8.77
CA MET A 21 -0.34 10.33 7.86
C MET A 21 -0.71 10.03 6.39
N ILE A 22 -1.15 8.81 6.09
CA ILE A 22 -1.55 8.45 4.73
C ILE A 22 -2.77 9.26 4.27
N ARG A 23 -3.76 9.48 5.15
CA ARG A 23 -4.91 10.35 4.83
C ARG A 23 -4.46 11.77 4.45
N ASP A 24 -3.55 12.36 5.22
CA ASP A 24 -3.09 13.72 5.00
C ASP A 24 -2.26 13.82 3.71
N ILE A 25 -1.45 12.81 3.40
CA ILE A 25 -0.73 12.71 2.12
C ILE A 25 -1.71 12.66 0.95
N VAL A 26 -2.73 11.80 1.00
CA VAL A 26 -3.72 11.65 -0.07
C VAL A 26 -4.48 12.98 -0.28
N MET A 27 -4.99 13.59 0.79
CA MET A 27 -5.70 14.86 0.68
C MET A 27 -4.82 15.97 0.11
N ALA A 28 -3.56 16.06 0.56
CA ALA A 28 -2.62 17.05 0.05
C ALA A 28 -2.26 16.79 -1.43
N ALA A 29 -2.06 15.53 -1.82
CA ALA A 29 -1.78 15.15 -3.19
C ALA A 29 -2.97 15.49 -4.12
N GLU A 30 -4.19 15.12 -3.74
CA GLU A 30 -5.40 15.43 -4.51
C GLU A 30 -5.61 16.94 -4.69
N ALA A 31 -5.36 17.73 -3.64
CA ALA A 31 -5.53 19.18 -3.69
C ALA A 31 -4.46 19.90 -4.55
N ASN A 32 -3.27 19.32 -4.69
CA ASN A 32 -2.12 19.96 -5.35
C ASN A 32 -1.66 19.26 -6.65
N THR A 33 -2.43 18.29 -7.14
CA THR A 33 -2.08 17.51 -8.35
C THR A 33 -1.92 18.42 -9.57
N LYS A 34 -0.80 18.25 -10.28
CA LYS A 34 -0.48 18.98 -11.50
C LYS A 34 0.24 18.10 -12.53
N GLU A 35 0.32 18.63 -13.74
CA GLU A 35 1.09 17.99 -14.82
C GLU A 35 2.57 17.85 -14.42
N GLY A 36 3.13 16.66 -14.68
CA GLY A 36 4.50 16.31 -14.33
C GLY A 36 4.66 15.66 -12.94
N ASP A 37 3.60 15.53 -12.15
CA ASP A 37 3.65 14.82 -10.87
C ASP A 37 3.84 13.31 -11.07
N THR A 38 4.51 12.69 -10.09
CA THR A 38 4.77 11.25 -10.06
C THR A 38 3.80 10.55 -9.12
N PHE A 39 3.25 9.43 -9.56
CA PHE A 39 2.37 8.58 -8.78
C PHE A 39 3.02 7.22 -8.53
N TYR A 40 2.72 6.64 -7.37
CA TYR A 40 3.17 5.30 -7.00
C TYR A 40 1.96 4.37 -6.97
N LEU A 41 2.16 3.16 -7.48
CA LEU A 41 1.15 2.11 -7.43
C LEU A 41 1.49 1.11 -6.33
N ILE A 42 0.49 0.75 -5.54
CA ILE A 42 0.58 -0.28 -4.51
C ILE A 42 -0.38 -1.39 -4.89
N ILE A 43 0.06 -2.65 -4.82
CA ILE A 43 -0.80 -3.79 -5.11
C ILE A 43 -1.99 -3.84 -4.14
N GLN A 44 -3.17 -4.15 -4.68
CA GLN A 44 -4.42 -4.25 -3.92
C GLN A 44 -4.28 -5.18 -2.69
N ARG A 45 -3.60 -6.33 -2.86
CA ARG A 45 -3.41 -7.34 -1.81
C ARG A 45 -2.75 -6.74 -0.56
N TRP A 46 -1.67 -6.00 -0.75
CA TRP A 46 -0.95 -5.36 0.35
C TRP A 46 -1.76 -4.24 0.98
N TRP A 47 -2.45 -3.43 0.15
CA TRP A 47 -3.29 -2.34 0.62
C TRP A 47 -4.41 -2.81 1.56
N GLN A 48 -5.04 -3.96 1.26
CA GLN A 48 -6.06 -4.53 2.14
C GLN A 48 -5.50 -4.94 3.51
N TYR A 49 -4.35 -5.61 3.55
CA TYR A 49 -3.71 -5.96 4.83
C TYR A 49 -3.32 -4.73 5.65
N TRP A 50 -2.87 -3.65 4.99
CA TRP A 50 -2.61 -2.39 5.67
C TRP A 50 -3.88 -1.76 6.24
N LEU A 51 -5.00 -1.77 5.49
CA LEU A 51 -6.29 -1.27 5.97
C LEU A 51 -6.80 -2.06 7.18
N GLU A 52 -6.69 -3.39 7.18
CA GLU A 52 -7.06 -4.23 8.32
C GLU A 52 -6.23 -3.86 9.55
N TYR A 53 -4.90 -3.71 9.38
CA TYR A 53 -3.97 -3.32 10.44
C TYR A 53 -4.32 -1.96 11.07
N VAL A 54 -4.54 -0.92 10.26
CA VAL A 54 -4.77 0.43 10.78
C VAL A 54 -6.18 0.66 11.33
N ASN A 55 -7.16 -0.17 10.93
CA ASN A 55 -8.54 -0.05 11.40
C ASN A 55 -8.88 -0.99 12.57
N GLN A 56 -7.90 -1.71 13.11
CA GLN A 56 -8.09 -2.73 14.16
C GLN A 56 -8.80 -2.21 15.43
N ASP A 57 -8.61 -0.94 15.77
CA ASP A 57 -9.13 -0.32 17.01
C ASP A 57 -10.40 0.52 16.77
N GLN A 58 -10.91 0.55 15.53
CA GLN A 58 -12.11 1.29 15.21
C GLN A 58 -13.35 0.45 15.58
N PRO A 59 -14.30 0.98 16.38
CA PRO A 59 -15.53 0.26 16.65
C PRO A 59 -16.25 0.07 15.31
N VAL A 60 -16.39 -1.20 14.90
CA VAL A 60 -17.18 -1.58 13.73
C VAL A 60 -18.61 -1.09 13.99
N ILE A 61 -18.97 0.09 13.47
CA ILE A 61 -20.35 0.52 13.39
C ILE A 61 -20.98 -0.40 12.35
N THR A 62 -21.46 -1.55 12.83
CA THR A 62 -22.22 -2.51 12.06
C THR A 62 -23.56 -1.84 11.73
N ASN A 63 -23.57 -1.01 10.70
CA ASN A 63 -24.79 -0.67 10.00
C ASN A 63 -24.97 -1.73 8.91
N ASN A 64 -25.70 -2.78 9.26
CA ASN A 64 -26.29 -3.81 8.41
C ASN A 64 -25.86 -3.85 6.93
N GLY A 65 -25.19 -4.95 6.58
CA GLY A 65 -25.30 -5.50 5.22
C GLY A 65 -24.00 -6.06 4.65
N SER A 66 -23.47 -7.12 5.29
CA SER A 66 -22.65 -8.19 4.68
C SER A 66 -21.66 -7.79 3.58
N TYR A 67 -20.35 -7.89 3.84
CA TYR A 67 -19.44 -8.79 3.13
C TYR A 67 -18.23 -9.11 4.01
N PHE A 68 -17.79 -10.37 3.93
CA PHE A 68 -16.59 -11.03 4.47
C PHE A 68 -16.81 -11.98 5.66
N PRO A 69 -16.29 -13.24 5.52
CA PRO A 69 -16.69 -14.35 6.34
C PRO A 69 -16.09 -14.24 7.74
N GLU A 70 -16.93 -14.59 8.70
CA GLU A 70 -16.63 -14.77 10.11
C GLU A 70 -15.33 -15.56 10.29
N HIS A 71 -14.24 -14.90 10.68
CA HIS A 71 -13.26 -15.55 11.54
C HIS A 71 -13.70 -15.31 12.98
N CYS A 72 -14.69 -16.10 13.37
CA CYS A 72 -15.09 -16.26 14.75
C CYS A 72 -14.01 -17.06 15.45
N ASP A 73 -13.04 -16.37 16.05
CA ASP A 73 -12.33 -16.88 17.21
C ASP A 73 -12.39 -15.80 18.30
N SER A 74 -13.41 -15.95 19.14
CA SER A 74 -13.44 -15.34 20.46
C SER A 74 -12.27 -15.94 21.27
N VAL A 75 -11.21 -15.14 21.46
CA VAL A 75 -10.35 -15.04 22.65
C VAL A 75 -9.09 -14.25 22.25
N GLY A 76 -8.93 -13.08 22.86
CA GLY A 76 -7.66 -12.36 22.89
C GLY A 76 -7.66 -11.09 22.04
N SER A 77 -7.43 -9.98 22.73
CA SER A 77 -6.81 -8.76 22.19
C SER A 77 -5.51 -9.13 21.47
N SER A 78 -5.62 -9.60 20.24
CA SER A 78 -4.52 -9.86 19.33
C SER A 78 -4.50 -8.68 18.39
N THR A 79 -3.73 -7.64 18.75
CA THR A 79 -3.42 -6.56 17.81
C THR A 79 -3.00 -7.17 16.48
N LEU A 80 -3.64 -6.73 15.39
CA LEU A 80 -3.28 -7.17 14.05
C LEU A 80 -1.81 -6.80 13.83
N LYS A 81 -1.07 -7.72 13.22
CA LYS A 81 0.36 -7.47 12.95
C LYS A 81 0.47 -6.52 11.77
N ARG A 82 1.42 -5.60 11.87
CA ARG A 82 1.82 -4.72 10.77
C ARG A 82 2.10 -5.57 9.51
N PRO A 83 1.62 -5.18 8.32
CA PRO A 83 1.94 -5.88 7.10
C PRO A 83 3.46 -5.90 6.86
N SER A 84 3.94 -6.90 6.12
CA SER A 84 5.33 -6.95 5.66
C SER A 84 5.66 -5.78 4.71
N ALA A 85 6.90 -5.71 4.23
CA ALA A 85 7.28 -4.77 3.18
C ALA A 85 6.33 -4.87 1.96
N ILE A 86 6.12 -3.74 1.28
CA ILE A 86 5.29 -3.66 0.07
C ILE A 86 5.90 -4.57 -1.00
N ASP A 87 5.10 -5.50 -1.50
CA ASP A 87 5.47 -6.42 -2.56
C ASP A 87 4.55 -6.23 -3.76
N ASN A 88 5.08 -5.61 -4.82
CA ASN A 88 4.37 -5.33 -6.06
C ASN A 88 4.71 -6.34 -7.17
N SER A 89 5.35 -7.48 -6.86
CA SER A 89 5.81 -8.44 -7.89
C SER A 89 4.72 -8.87 -8.86
N ASP A 90 3.49 -9.08 -8.37
CA ASP A 90 2.37 -9.55 -9.18
C ASP A 90 1.88 -8.48 -10.20
N LEU A 91 2.29 -7.21 -10.04
CA LEU A 91 1.99 -6.13 -10.98
C LEU A 91 2.99 -6.05 -12.14
N ILE A 92 4.15 -6.70 -12.03
CA ILE A 92 5.21 -6.64 -13.01
C ILE A 92 5.15 -7.91 -13.86
N TYR A 93 4.90 -7.73 -15.16
CA TYR A 93 5.09 -8.82 -16.11
C TYR A 93 6.56 -8.82 -16.52
N ASP A 94 7.33 -9.80 -16.07
CA ASP A 94 8.64 -10.08 -16.67
C ASP A 94 8.41 -10.63 -18.08
N SER A 95 8.31 -9.72 -19.05
CA SER A 95 8.61 -10.09 -20.44
C SER A 95 10.07 -10.53 -20.45
N ALA A 96 10.31 -11.82 -20.67
CA ALA A 96 11.65 -12.31 -21.00
C ALA A 96 12.25 -11.38 -22.08
N PRO A 97 13.55 -11.06 -22.03
CA PRO A 97 14.15 -10.22 -23.05
C PRO A 97 13.89 -10.86 -24.41
N GLU A 98 13.14 -10.19 -25.27
CA GLU A 98 12.97 -10.55 -26.67
C GLU A 98 14.32 -10.30 -27.38
N ASP A 99 15.32 -11.11 -27.06
CA ASP A 99 16.52 -11.24 -27.87
C ASP A 99 16.23 -12.28 -28.94
N SER A 100 15.37 -11.90 -29.89
CA SER A 100 15.39 -12.52 -31.22
C SER A 100 15.74 -11.43 -32.20
N THR A 101 17.05 -11.19 -32.29
CA THR A 101 17.72 -10.62 -33.46
C THR A 101 17.44 -11.53 -34.67
N VAL A 102 16.20 -11.52 -35.18
CA VAL A 102 15.89 -12.10 -36.49
C VAL A 102 16.38 -11.07 -37.51
N GLY A 103 17.49 -11.42 -38.15
CA GLY A 103 18.28 -10.58 -39.03
C GLY A 103 17.45 -9.86 -40.09
N MET A 104 17.73 -8.56 -40.23
CA MET A 104 17.36 -7.80 -41.40
C MET A 104 18.29 -8.23 -42.55
N GLU A 105 17.89 -9.22 -43.34
CA GLU A 105 18.48 -9.49 -44.65
C GLU A 105 17.75 -8.62 -45.69
N LEU A 106 18.43 -7.58 -46.16
CA LEU A 106 17.99 -6.75 -47.28
C LEU A 106 18.53 -7.37 -48.58
N HIS A 107 17.63 -7.75 -49.48
CA HIS A 107 17.92 -8.07 -50.89
C HIS A 107 17.25 -7.04 -51.81
#